data_AF-A0A7K3QPY6-F1
#
_entry.id   AF-A0A7K3QPY6-F1
#
_cell.length_a   1.000
_cell.length_b   1.000
_cell.length_c   1.000
_cell.angle_alpha   90.00
_cell.angle_beta   90.00
_cell.angle_gamma   90.00
#
_symmetry.space_group_name_H-M   'P 1'
#
loop_
_entity.id
_entity.type
_entity.pdbx_description
1 polymer ?
#
loop_
_entity_poly.entity_id
_entity_poly.type
_entity_poly.pdbx_seq_one_letter_code
_entity_poly.pdbx_strand_id
1 'polypeptide(L)'
;MTLPGLGLADGAALLDGVRRTLAESGAEPTPARVAQALREQGRVLGDAEVLGAAEHLRSELVGSGPLEPLLADPSVTDVLVTAPDRVWVDRGGGLELTPVTFPDAPAVRRLAQRLAAVAGRRLDDARPWADARLPDGTRLHAVLPPVAVGCTCLSLRVVRPRAFTLGELARAGTLPPGGEGLLRALMTARLSFLVSGGTGTGKTTLLSALLGLVGPGERIVLAEDSAELRPDHPHVVRLETRPANQEGAGLVTLEDLVRQALRMRPDRLVVGEVRGPEVVHLLAALNTGHEGGCGTLHANAAADVPARLEALGTAAGLDRAALHSQLAAALSVVIHLVRDRAGRRRIAEVHVLERDTSGLVRTVPALRWGERAFVPERGWERLRELLSEGAGSEGVGGG
;
A
#
# COMPACT_ATOMS: atom_id res chain seq x y z
N MET A 1 -20.26 -13.64 22.32
CA MET A 1 -21.69 -13.31 22.46
C MET A 1 -22.42 -14.61 22.76
N THR A 2 -23.29 -14.64 23.76
CA THR A 2 -24.03 -15.85 24.18
C THR A 2 -25.04 -16.26 23.10
N LEU A 3 -25.10 -17.55 22.77
CA LEU A 3 -26.25 -18.09 22.04
C LEU A 3 -27.52 -17.85 22.87
N PRO A 4 -28.61 -17.32 22.30
CA PRO A 4 -29.86 -17.14 23.03
C PRO A 4 -30.32 -18.47 23.67
N GLY A 5 -30.74 -18.46 24.93
CA GLY A 5 -31.30 -19.65 25.59
C GLY A 5 -30.29 -20.62 26.25
N LEU A 6 -28.99 -20.31 26.27
CA LEU A 6 -27.96 -21.12 26.95
C LEU A 6 -27.23 -20.37 28.05
N GLY A 7 -26.94 -21.06 29.15
CA GLY A 7 -25.96 -20.60 30.13
C GLY A 7 -24.59 -20.42 29.45
N LEU A 8 -23.86 -19.34 29.79
CA LEU A 8 -22.59 -18.96 29.16
C LEU A 8 -21.56 -20.11 29.07
N ALA A 9 -21.53 -21.00 30.07
CA ALA A 9 -20.60 -22.14 30.12
C ALA A 9 -20.96 -23.28 29.16
N ASP A 10 -22.26 -23.60 29.01
CA ASP A 10 -22.74 -24.67 28.13
C ASP A 10 -22.63 -24.29 26.65
N GLY A 11 -22.80 -23.01 26.32
CA GLY A 11 -22.61 -22.50 24.96
C GLY A 11 -21.15 -22.57 24.50
N ALA A 12 -20.21 -22.25 25.39
CA ALA A 12 -18.78 -22.26 25.09
C ALA A 12 -18.23 -23.68 24.89
N ALA A 13 -18.58 -24.62 25.78
CA ALA A 13 -18.13 -26.01 25.69
C ALA A 13 -18.65 -26.71 24.42
N LEU A 14 -19.86 -26.37 23.97
CA LEU A 14 -20.47 -26.91 22.76
C LEU A 14 -19.75 -26.41 21.50
N LEU A 15 -19.50 -25.09 21.43
CA LEU A 15 -18.75 -24.50 20.32
C LEU A 15 -17.32 -25.04 20.26
N ASP A 16 -16.66 -25.29 21.40
CA ASP A 16 -15.35 -25.94 21.46
C ASP A 16 -15.36 -27.38 20.92
N GLY A 17 -16.42 -28.14 21.17
CA GLY A 17 -16.61 -29.47 20.60
C GLY A 17 -16.72 -29.44 19.08
N VAL A 18 -17.62 -28.61 18.56
CA VAL A 18 -17.81 -28.42 17.11
C VAL A 18 -16.53 -27.90 16.44
N ARG A 19 -15.84 -26.96 17.08
CA ARG A 19 -14.56 -26.41 16.63
C ARG A 19 -13.50 -27.50 16.46
N ARG A 20 -13.39 -28.41 17.41
CA ARG A 20 -12.41 -29.52 17.35
C ARG A 20 -12.67 -30.42 16.14
N THR A 21 -13.93 -30.83 15.94
CA THR A 21 -14.34 -31.67 14.81
C THR A 21 -14.07 -31.00 13.45
N LEU A 22 -14.33 -29.71 13.33
CA LEU A 22 -14.09 -28.96 12.09
C LEU A 22 -12.59 -28.73 11.84
N ALA A 23 -11.80 -28.49 12.89
CA ALA A 23 -10.35 -28.36 12.78
C ALA A 23 -9.66 -29.68 12.38
N GLU A 24 -10.12 -30.82 12.90
CA GLU A 24 -9.58 -32.16 12.58
C GLU A 24 -9.90 -32.59 11.14
N SER A 25 -11.06 -32.20 10.63
CA SER A 25 -11.49 -32.52 9.25
C SER A 25 -10.90 -31.59 8.19
N GLY A 26 -10.33 -30.44 8.59
CA GLY A 26 -9.83 -29.41 7.67
C GLY A 26 -10.94 -28.75 6.83
N ALA A 27 -12.20 -28.94 7.20
CA ALA A 27 -13.35 -28.51 6.42
C ALA A 27 -13.77 -27.08 6.80
N GLU A 28 -14.11 -26.25 5.80
CA GLU A 28 -14.68 -24.92 6.09
C GLU A 28 -15.98 -25.03 6.90
N PRO A 29 -16.16 -24.20 7.94
CA PRO A 29 -17.32 -24.20 8.84
C PRO A 29 -18.54 -23.53 8.17
N THR A 30 -19.15 -24.23 7.22
CA THR A 30 -20.41 -23.79 6.60
C THR A 30 -21.60 -24.01 7.53
N PRO A 31 -22.72 -23.26 7.38
CA PRO A 31 -23.93 -23.47 8.17
C PRO A 31 -24.41 -24.92 8.17
N ALA A 32 -24.32 -25.60 7.02
CA ALA A 32 -24.70 -27.01 6.90
C ALA A 32 -23.81 -27.95 7.73
N ARG A 33 -22.49 -27.73 7.73
CA ARG A 33 -21.53 -28.54 8.50
C ARG A 33 -21.60 -28.28 9.98
N VAL A 34 -21.81 -27.02 10.37
CA VAL A 34 -22.00 -26.64 11.78
C VAL A 34 -23.30 -27.23 12.30
N ALA A 35 -24.39 -27.17 11.52
CA ALA A 35 -25.64 -27.85 11.85
C ALA A 35 -25.49 -29.37 11.95
N GLN A 36 -24.62 -29.98 11.13
CA GLN A 36 -24.33 -31.41 11.19
C GLN A 36 -23.55 -31.77 12.46
N ALA A 37 -22.46 -31.07 12.76
CA ALA A 37 -21.65 -31.31 13.94
C ALA A 37 -22.44 -31.08 15.26
N LEU A 38 -23.31 -30.07 15.28
CA LEU A 38 -24.22 -29.82 16.41
C LEU A 38 -25.23 -30.96 16.59
N ARG A 39 -25.77 -31.50 15.48
CA ARG A 39 -26.68 -32.64 15.50
C ARG A 39 -25.99 -33.92 15.96
N GLU A 40 -24.76 -34.17 15.53
CA GLU A 40 -23.94 -35.31 15.97
C GLU A 40 -23.62 -35.24 17.48
N GLN A 41 -23.60 -34.04 18.06
CA GLN A 41 -23.46 -33.81 19.51
C GLN A 41 -24.82 -33.76 20.24
N GLY A 42 -25.92 -34.16 19.57
CA GLY A 42 -27.24 -34.32 20.18
C GLY A 42 -28.02 -33.03 20.41
N ARG A 43 -27.69 -31.92 19.72
CA ARG A 43 -28.43 -30.65 19.85
C ARG A 43 -29.05 -30.20 18.53
N VAL A 44 -30.25 -29.63 18.66
CA VAL A 44 -31.00 -28.97 17.60
C VAL A 44 -31.12 -27.49 17.99
N LEU A 45 -30.42 -26.62 17.26
CA LEU A 45 -30.52 -25.17 17.37
C LEU A 45 -31.39 -24.63 16.24
N GLY A 46 -31.98 -23.44 16.43
CA GLY A 46 -32.73 -22.75 15.38
C GLY A 46 -31.82 -22.23 14.26
N ASP A 47 -32.38 -21.99 13.06
CA ASP A 47 -31.61 -21.58 11.88
C ASP A 47 -30.73 -20.33 12.12
N ALA A 48 -31.24 -19.34 12.87
CA ALA A 48 -30.50 -18.13 13.21
C ALA A 48 -29.31 -18.39 14.15
N GLU A 49 -29.45 -19.35 15.07
CA GLU A 49 -28.41 -19.74 16.02
C GLU A 49 -27.32 -20.56 15.32
N VAL A 50 -27.72 -21.46 14.42
CA VAL A 50 -26.80 -22.19 13.54
C VAL A 50 -26.03 -21.23 12.65
N LEU A 51 -26.69 -20.23 12.07
CA LEU A 51 -26.05 -19.22 11.23
C LEU A 51 -25.02 -18.42 12.05
N GLY A 52 -25.40 -17.94 13.24
CA GLY A 52 -24.49 -17.21 14.13
C GLY A 52 -23.32 -18.07 14.63
N ALA A 53 -23.55 -19.34 14.97
CA ALA A 53 -22.50 -20.28 15.34
C ALA A 53 -21.54 -20.55 14.17
N ALA A 54 -22.06 -20.69 12.95
CA ALA A 54 -21.24 -20.90 11.77
C ALA A 54 -20.41 -19.67 11.40
N GLU A 55 -20.98 -18.48 11.48
CA GLU A 55 -20.24 -17.23 11.30
C GLU A 55 -19.13 -17.07 12.34
N HIS A 56 -19.43 -17.38 13.61
CA HIS A 56 -18.45 -17.34 14.69
C HIS A 56 -17.32 -18.36 14.49
N LEU A 57 -17.65 -19.61 14.18
CA LEU A 57 -16.66 -20.66 13.91
C LEU A 57 -15.84 -20.37 12.66
N ARG A 58 -16.46 -19.80 11.61
CA ARG A 58 -15.75 -19.32 10.41
C ARG A 58 -14.77 -18.21 10.75
N SER A 59 -15.21 -17.25 11.54
CA SER A 59 -14.36 -16.17 12.05
C SER A 59 -13.15 -16.72 12.83
N GLU A 60 -13.36 -17.71 13.71
CA GLU A 60 -12.29 -18.26 14.54
C GLU A 60 -11.34 -19.23 13.80
N LEU A 61 -11.90 -20.12 12.98
CA LEU A 61 -11.16 -21.22 12.33
C LEU A 61 -10.49 -20.78 11.03
N VAL A 62 -11.10 -19.86 10.29
CA VAL A 62 -10.65 -19.45 8.95
C VAL A 62 -10.37 -17.93 8.90
N GLY A 63 -11.12 -17.13 9.65
CA GLY A 63 -11.02 -15.68 9.68
C GLY A 63 -9.99 -15.13 10.65
N SER A 64 -10.07 -13.81 10.87
CA SER A 64 -9.22 -13.04 11.77
C SER A 64 -9.74 -13.01 13.22
N GLY A 65 -10.76 -13.82 13.52
CA GLY A 65 -11.33 -13.99 14.85
C GLY A 65 -11.78 -12.67 15.48
N PRO A 66 -11.34 -12.35 16.72
CA PRO A 66 -11.74 -11.11 17.40
C PRO A 66 -11.43 -9.82 16.64
N LEU A 67 -10.53 -9.86 15.65
CA LEU A 67 -10.15 -8.68 14.87
C LEU A 67 -11.07 -8.42 13.68
N GLU A 68 -11.95 -9.36 13.31
CA GLU A 68 -12.79 -9.26 12.11
C GLU A 68 -13.68 -8.02 12.07
N PRO A 69 -14.34 -7.61 13.18
CA PRO A 69 -15.12 -6.36 13.19
C PRO A 69 -14.26 -5.11 12.95
N LEU A 70 -13.00 -5.12 13.41
CA LEU A 70 -12.07 -4.01 13.20
C LEU A 70 -11.60 -3.95 11.75
N LEU A 71 -11.29 -5.11 11.16
CA LEU A 71 -10.85 -5.19 9.76
C LEU A 71 -11.98 -4.91 8.76
N ALA A 72 -13.23 -5.19 9.14
CA ALA A 72 -14.41 -4.89 8.31
C ALA A 72 -14.82 -3.41 8.35
N ASP A 73 -14.34 -2.64 9.34
CA ASP A 73 -14.66 -1.23 9.47
C ASP A 73 -13.90 -0.40 8.41
N PRO A 74 -14.60 0.28 7.48
CA PRO A 74 -13.98 0.99 6.37
C PRO A 74 -13.15 2.21 6.78
N SER A 75 -13.28 2.66 8.03
CA SER A 75 -12.45 3.75 8.58
C SER A 75 -11.11 3.26 9.13
N VAL A 76 -10.94 1.97 9.43
CA VAL A 76 -9.68 1.40 9.94
C VAL A 76 -8.67 1.27 8.80
N THR A 77 -7.46 1.75 9.03
CA THR A 77 -6.32 1.54 8.12
C THR A 77 -5.35 0.50 8.65
N ASP A 78 -5.20 0.42 9.97
CA ASP A 78 -4.22 -0.45 10.62
C ASP A 78 -4.83 -1.06 11.90
N VAL A 79 -4.55 -2.33 12.16
CA VAL A 79 -4.86 -3.04 13.42
C VAL A 79 -3.57 -3.63 13.96
N LEU A 80 -3.18 -3.25 15.18
CA LEU A 80 -1.93 -3.69 15.80
C LEU A 80 -2.22 -4.45 17.10
N VAL A 81 -1.67 -5.65 17.25
CA VAL A 81 -1.73 -6.43 18.50
C VAL A 81 -0.34 -6.48 19.10
N THR A 82 -0.18 -5.95 20.31
CA THR A 82 1.12 -5.97 21.03
C THR A 82 1.08 -6.82 22.30
N ALA A 83 -0.11 -7.11 22.81
CA ALA A 83 -0.36 -8.02 23.93
C ALA A 83 -1.82 -8.50 23.87
N PRO A 84 -2.22 -9.53 24.63
CA PRO A 84 -3.59 -10.02 24.65
C PRO A 84 -4.62 -8.95 25.02
N ASP A 85 -4.25 -8.01 25.88
CA ASP A 85 -5.05 -6.88 26.35
C ASP A 85 -4.76 -5.56 25.61
N ARG A 86 -3.91 -5.60 24.57
CA ARG A 86 -3.46 -4.40 23.83
C ARG A 86 -3.64 -4.55 22.33
N VAL A 87 -4.85 -4.24 21.87
CA VAL A 87 -5.21 -4.15 20.46
C VAL A 87 -5.47 -2.68 20.10
N TRP A 88 -4.69 -2.17 19.15
CA TRP A 88 -4.74 -0.79 18.69
C TRP A 88 -5.29 -0.71 17.27
N VAL A 89 -5.92 0.42 16.93
CA VAL A 89 -6.32 0.74 15.56
C VAL A 89 -5.84 2.14 15.17
N ASP A 90 -5.56 2.35 13.88
CA ASP A 90 -5.45 3.69 13.29
C ASP A 90 -6.61 3.89 12.31
N ARG A 91 -7.27 5.06 12.40
CA ARG A 91 -8.36 5.49 11.51
C ARG A 91 -7.98 6.71 10.66
N GLY A 92 -6.69 7.04 10.62
CA GLY A 92 -6.10 8.24 10.04
C GLY A 92 -5.78 9.33 11.06
N GLY A 93 -6.26 9.21 12.30
CA GLY A 93 -6.01 10.14 13.41
C GLY A 93 -4.77 9.80 14.24
N GLY A 94 -4.20 8.61 14.08
CA GLY A 94 -3.21 8.04 14.99
C GLY A 94 -3.74 6.80 15.71
N LEU A 95 -2.90 6.21 16.58
CA LEU A 95 -3.20 4.95 17.26
C LEU A 95 -4.15 5.14 18.44
N GLU A 96 -5.21 4.32 18.47
CA GLU A 96 -6.24 4.29 19.50
C GLU A 96 -6.37 2.88 20.07
N LEU A 97 -6.43 2.75 21.40
CA LEU A 97 -6.63 1.46 22.06
C LEU A 97 -8.10 1.02 21.93
N THR A 98 -8.33 -0.23 21.55
CA THR A 98 -9.67 -0.81 21.40
C THR A 98 -10.07 -1.64 22.62
N PRO A 99 -11.38 -1.92 22.80
CA PRO A 99 -11.84 -2.87 23.83
C PRO A 99 -11.64 -4.34 23.43
N VAL A 100 -11.13 -4.63 22.22
CA VAL A 100 -10.91 -6.00 21.76
C VAL A 100 -9.74 -6.62 22.54
N THR A 101 -9.95 -7.81 23.09
CA THR A 101 -8.94 -8.55 23.84
C THR A 101 -8.89 -10.01 23.41
N PHE A 102 -7.77 -10.65 23.70
CA PHE A 102 -7.54 -12.08 23.57
C PHE A 102 -7.50 -12.71 24.97
N PRO A 103 -7.89 -13.99 25.10
CA PRO A 103 -7.90 -14.66 26.40
C PRO A 103 -6.47 -14.82 26.98
N ASP A 104 -5.48 -15.06 26.13
CA ASP A 104 -4.09 -15.27 26.53
C ASP A 104 -3.09 -15.03 25.39
N ALA A 105 -1.79 -15.01 25.72
CA ALA A 105 -0.71 -14.88 24.73
C ALA A 105 -0.67 -16.04 23.71
N PRO A 106 -0.89 -17.31 24.11
CA PRO A 106 -1.06 -18.41 23.17
C PRO A 106 -2.15 -18.19 22.11
N ALA A 107 -3.25 -17.50 22.43
CA ALA A 107 -4.33 -17.21 21.48
C ALA A 107 -3.86 -16.25 20.37
N VAL A 108 -3.08 -15.22 20.72
CA VAL A 108 -2.47 -14.31 19.73
C VAL A 108 -1.52 -15.08 18.82
N ARG A 109 -0.67 -15.96 19.39
CA ARG A 109 0.22 -16.84 18.61
C ARG A 109 -0.57 -17.72 17.65
N ARG A 110 -1.60 -18.42 18.13
CA ARG A 110 -2.45 -19.27 17.29
C ARG A 110 -3.09 -18.47 16.14
N LEU A 111 -3.58 -17.25 16.41
CA LEU A 111 -4.13 -16.39 15.37
C LEU A 111 -3.08 -16.04 14.31
N ALA A 112 -1.91 -15.58 14.74
CA ALA A 112 -0.80 -15.24 13.85
C ALA A 112 -0.40 -16.40 12.93
N GLN A 113 -0.28 -17.60 13.50
CA GLN A 113 0.07 -18.81 12.76
C GLN A 113 -1.01 -19.22 11.75
N ARG A 114 -2.30 -19.12 12.12
CA ARG A 114 -3.41 -19.38 11.19
C ARG A 114 -3.41 -18.38 10.04
N LEU A 115 -3.31 -17.09 10.32
CA LEU A 115 -3.30 -16.05 9.29
C LEU A 115 -2.10 -16.20 8.34
N ALA A 116 -0.92 -16.53 8.88
CA ALA A 116 0.25 -16.85 8.06
C ALA A 116 0.01 -18.08 7.17
N ALA A 117 -0.56 -19.15 7.71
CA ALA A 117 -0.84 -20.38 6.98
C ALA A 117 -1.86 -20.15 5.84
N VAL A 118 -2.93 -19.39 6.09
CA VAL A 118 -3.92 -18.99 5.07
C VAL A 118 -3.24 -18.23 3.92
N ALA A 119 -2.22 -17.42 4.22
CA ALA A 119 -1.43 -16.71 3.22
C ALA A 119 -0.28 -17.54 2.61
N GLY A 120 -0.20 -18.85 2.87
CA GLY A 120 0.86 -19.72 2.37
C GLY A 120 2.24 -19.36 2.94
N ARG A 121 2.29 -18.89 4.18
CA ARG A 121 3.51 -18.54 4.92
C ARG A 121 3.65 -19.41 6.16
N ARG A 122 4.91 -19.68 6.51
CA ARG A 122 5.28 -20.45 7.70
C ARG A 122 5.66 -19.48 8.82
N LEU A 123 5.07 -19.68 9.99
CA LEU A 123 5.33 -18.91 11.21
C LEU A 123 5.45 -19.88 12.39
N ASP A 124 6.66 -20.10 12.89
CA ASP A 124 6.96 -21.02 13.98
C ASP A 124 8.28 -20.64 14.67
N ASP A 125 8.74 -21.44 15.62
CA ASP A 125 9.93 -21.09 16.42
C ASP A 125 11.23 -21.10 15.58
N ALA A 126 11.23 -21.77 14.42
CA ALA A 126 12.35 -21.75 13.47
C ALA A 126 12.28 -20.54 12.51
N ARG A 127 11.08 -20.05 12.21
CA ARG A 127 10.83 -18.80 11.46
C ARG A 127 9.92 -17.87 12.28
N PRO A 128 10.50 -17.10 13.23
CA PRO A 128 9.73 -16.36 14.22
C PRO A 128 9.15 -15.04 13.67
N TRP A 129 9.16 -14.80 12.37
CA TRP A 129 8.40 -13.72 11.74
C TRP A 129 7.87 -14.14 10.38
N ALA A 130 6.80 -13.49 9.94
CA ALA A 130 6.23 -13.68 8.62
C ALA A 130 5.61 -12.40 8.07
N ASP A 131 5.91 -12.13 6.80
CA ASP A 131 5.24 -11.15 5.97
C ASP A 131 4.32 -11.87 4.97
N ALA A 132 3.06 -11.46 4.95
CA ALA A 132 2.00 -12.19 4.30
C ALA A 132 0.91 -11.26 3.77
N ARG A 133 0.14 -11.78 2.82
CA ARG A 133 -1.05 -11.12 2.29
C ARG A 133 -2.23 -12.04 2.41
N LEU A 134 -3.24 -11.58 3.13
CA LEU A 134 -4.48 -12.31 3.35
C LEU A 134 -5.36 -12.29 2.08
N PRO A 135 -6.32 -13.21 1.92
CA PRO A 135 -7.17 -13.30 0.73
C PRO A 135 -7.98 -12.02 0.42
N ASP A 136 -8.34 -11.26 1.45
CA ASP A 136 -9.00 -9.95 1.34
C ASP A 136 -8.05 -8.82 0.88
N GLY A 137 -6.76 -9.12 0.75
CA GLY A 137 -5.70 -8.20 0.39
C GLY A 137 -4.98 -7.57 1.57
N THR A 138 -5.49 -7.71 2.80
CA THR A 138 -4.90 -7.18 4.03
C THR A 138 -3.47 -7.69 4.19
N ARG A 139 -2.54 -6.79 4.51
CA ARG A 139 -1.15 -7.16 4.78
C ARG A 139 -0.99 -7.56 6.21
N LEU A 140 -0.28 -8.65 6.44
CA LEU A 140 0.07 -9.18 7.74
C LEU A 140 1.59 -9.13 7.91
N HIS A 141 2.02 -8.54 9.01
CA HIS A 141 3.33 -8.80 9.59
C HIS A 141 3.12 -9.41 10.98
N ALA A 142 3.80 -10.52 11.27
CA ALA A 142 3.73 -11.19 12.56
C ALA A 142 5.12 -11.49 13.09
N VAL A 143 5.32 -11.38 14.41
CA VAL A 143 6.58 -11.72 15.09
C VAL A 143 6.30 -12.51 16.36
N LEU A 144 6.94 -13.67 16.52
CA LEU A 144 6.83 -14.56 17.66
C LEU A 144 7.90 -14.28 18.73
N PRO A 145 7.63 -14.62 20.01
CA PRO A 145 8.69 -14.74 21.01
C PRO A 145 9.75 -15.78 20.61
N PRO A 146 11.02 -15.61 21.05
CA PRO A 146 11.51 -14.55 21.93
C PRO A 146 11.87 -13.24 21.20
N VAL A 147 11.74 -13.17 19.86
CA VAL A 147 12.06 -11.96 19.09
C VAL A 147 11.13 -10.80 19.49
N ALA A 148 9.83 -11.09 19.57
CA ALA A 148 8.88 -10.23 20.25
C ALA A 148 8.88 -10.56 21.75
N VAL A 149 9.42 -9.65 22.57
CA VAL A 149 9.50 -9.86 24.02
C VAL A 149 8.10 -9.85 24.63
N GLY A 150 7.77 -10.89 25.38
CA GLY A 150 6.51 -11.00 26.14
C GLY A 150 5.36 -11.69 25.38
N CYS A 151 5.04 -11.27 24.15
CA CYS A 151 3.92 -11.83 23.39
C CYS A 151 4.20 -11.82 21.88
N THR A 152 3.40 -12.58 21.12
CA THR A 152 3.36 -12.45 19.66
C THR A 152 2.81 -11.07 19.28
N CYS A 153 3.48 -10.39 18.35
CA CYS A 153 3.01 -9.12 17.80
C CYS A 153 2.39 -9.33 16.42
N LEU A 154 1.30 -8.61 16.13
CA LEU A 154 0.65 -8.58 14.82
C LEU A 154 0.51 -7.13 14.34
N SER A 155 0.81 -6.90 13.07
CA SER A 155 0.51 -5.66 12.36
C SER A 155 -0.30 -6.00 11.11
N LEU A 156 -1.56 -5.61 11.09
CA LEU A 156 -2.47 -5.79 9.97
C LEU A 156 -2.74 -4.44 9.32
N ARG A 157 -2.47 -4.32 8.02
CA ARG A 157 -2.75 -3.09 7.25
C ARG A 157 -3.81 -3.38 6.20
N VAL A 158 -4.99 -2.80 6.41
CA VAL A 158 -6.17 -3.03 5.59
C VAL A 158 -5.98 -2.36 4.23
N VAL A 159 -6.24 -3.10 3.16
CA VAL A 159 -6.21 -2.54 1.81
C VAL A 159 -7.56 -1.89 1.53
N ARG A 160 -7.55 -0.59 1.24
CA ARG A 160 -8.78 0.12 0.84
C ARG A 160 -9.29 -0.40 -0.51
N PRO A 161 -10.60 -0.59 -0.67
CA PRO A 161 -11.18 -1.21 -1.86
C PRO A 161 -11.10 -0.33 -3.11
N ARG A 162 -11.02 1.01 -2.97
CA ARG A 162 -10.85 1.94 -4.10
C ARG A 162 -9.86 3.05 -3.78
N ALA A 163 -9.20 3.57 -4.82
CA ALA A 163 -8.43 4.80 -4.72
C ALA A 163 -9.35 6.01 -4.52
N PHE A 164 -8.76 7.06 -3.92
CA PHE A 164 -9.39 8.37 -3.92
C PHE A 164 -9.32 8.97 -5.33
N THR A 165 -10.36 9.66 -5.73
CA THR A 165 -10.32 10.57 -6.87
C THR A 165 -9.54 11.83 -6.52
N LEU A 166 -9.00 12.53 -7.53
CA LEU A 166 -8.33 13.81 -7.30
C LEU A 166 -9.24 14.84 -6.60
N GLY A 167 -10.52 14.87 -6.95
CA GLY A 167 -11.50 15.77 -6.31
C GLY A 167 -11.84 15.40 -4.87
N GLU A 168 -11.76 14.12 -4.50
CA GLU A 168 -11.85 13.71 -3.09
C GLU A 168 -10.63 14.18 -2.28
N LEU A 169 -9.43 14.07 -2.86
CA LEU A 169 -8.21 14.57 -2.22
C LEU A 169 -8.24 16.10 -2.06
N ALA A 170 -8.80 16.83 -3.03
CA ALA A 170 -8.96 18.27 -2.92
C ALA A 170 -9.93 18.64 -1.79
N ARG A 171 -11.09 17.96 -1.70
CA ARG A 171 -12.03 18.12 -0.57
C ARG A 171 -11.42 17.77 0.78
N ALA A 172 -10.50 16.81 0.82
CA ALA A 172 -9.75 16.45 2.03
C ALA A 172 -8.63 17.45 2.38
N GLY A 173 -8.41 18.49 1.57
CA GLY A 173 -7.38 19.49 1.79
C GLY A 173 -5.97 19.03 1.44
N THR A 174 -5.82 17.98 0.62
CA THR A 174 -4.51 17.53 0.13
C THR A 174 -3.95 18.47 -0.93
N LEU A 175 -4.82 19.22 -1.63
CA LEU A 175 -4.48 20.19 -2.67
C LEU A 175 -5.00 21.57 -2.27
N PRO A 176 -4.27 22.66 -2.59
CA PRO A 176 -4.82 23.99 -2.42
C PRO A 176 -5.86 24.26 -3.52
N PRO A 177 -6.75 25.26 -3.36
CA PRO A 177 -7.64 25.67 -4.44
C PRO A 177 -6.86 25.94 -5.74
N GLY A 178 -7.36 25.46 -6.87
CA GLY A 178 -6.69 25.52 -8.18
C GLY A 178 -5.60 24.44 -8.41
N GLY A 179 -5.16 23.73 -7.37
CA GLY A 179 -4.15 22.68 -7.48
C GLY A 179 -4.59 21.47 -8.32
N GLU A 180 -5.89 21.20 -8.41
CA GLU A 180 -6.40 20.14 -9.29
C GLU A 180 -6.09 20.39 -10.76
N GLY A 181 -6.28 21.64 -11.24
CA GLY A 181 -6.05 22.00 -12.63
C GLY A 181 -4.60 21.81 -13.03
N LEU A 182 -3.68 22.16 -12.13
CA LEU A 182 -2.24 21.91 -12.32
C LEU A 182 -1.93 20.42 -12.45
N LEU A 183 -2.43 19.58 -11.55
CA LEU A 183 -2.11 18.15 -11.60
C LEU A 183 -2.75 17.47 -12.82
N ARG A 184 -3.94 17.91 -13.25
CA ARG A 184 -4.53 17.47 -14.52
C ARG A 184 -3.65 17.87 -15.70
N ALA A 185 -3.18 19.11 -15.74
CA ALA A 185 -2.27 19.58 -16.80
C ALA A 185 -0.97 18.77 -16.83
N LEU A 186 -0.39 18.43 -15.66
CA LEU A 186 0.79 17.57 -15.56
C LEU A 186 0.54 16.18 -16.15
N MET A 187 -0.61 15.58 -15.83
CA MET A 187 -0.98 14.26 -16.37
C MET A 187 -1.24 14.29 -17.88
N THR A 188 -1.94 15.32 -18.38
CA THR A 188 -2.20 15.53 -19.81
C THR A 188 -0.91 15.77 -20.59
N ALA A 189 0.01 16.57 -20.06
CA ALA A 189 1.31 16.83 -20.68
C ALA A 189 2.28 15.64 -20.60
N ARG A 190 1.85 14.50 -20.02
CA ARG A 190 2.64 13.27 -19.86
C ARG A 190 4.02 13.51 -19.24
N LEU A 191 4.12 14.47 -18.32
CA LEU A 191 5.37 14.76 -17.65
C LEU A 191 5.75 13.59 -16.75
N SER A 192 7.03 13.21 -16.75
CA SER A 192 7.55 12.27 -15.78
C SER A 192 7.68 12.93 -14.41
N PHE A 193 7.24 12.25 -13.36
CA PHE A 193 7.25 12.83 -12.02
C PHE A 193 7.52 11.82 -10.90
N LEU A 194 8.07 12.31 -9.80
CA LEU A 194 8.17 11.57 -8.54
C LEU A 194 7.30 12.24 -7.48
N VAL A 195 6.55 11.42 -6.75
CA VAL A 195 5.84 11.83 -5.55
C VAL A 195 6.75 11.53 -4.35
N SER A 196 7.20 12.58 -3.65
CA SER A 196 8.11 12.46 -2.51
C SER A 196 7.47 12.86 -1.19
N GLY A 197 8.10 12.46 -0.08
CA GLY A 197 7.65 12.78 1.27
C GLY A 197 7.94 11.67 2.29
N GLY A 198 7.74 12.00 3.56
CA GLY A 198 7.93 11.06 4.67
C GLY A 198 6.97 9.86 4.68
N THR A 199 7.13 8.99 5.67
CA THR A 199 6.22 7.86 5.90
C THR A 199 4.82 8.37 6.27
N GLY A 200 3.77 7.79 5.70
CA GLY A 200 2.39 8.13 6.04
C GLY A 200 1.90 9.51 5.55
N THR A 201 2.65 10.22 4.70
CA THR A 201 2.23 11.51 4.11
C THR A 201 1.22 11.37 2.98
N GLY A 202 0.97 10.14 2.49
CA GLY A 202 -0.05 9.87 1.45
C GLY A 202 0.49 9.81 0.02
N LYS A 203 1.80 9.58 -0.19
CA LYS A 203 2.43 9.47 -1.52
C LYS A 203 1.68 8.52 -2.46
N THR A 204 1.52 7.28 -2.04
CA THR A 204 0.84 6.22 -2.80
C THR A 204 -0.62 6.56 -3.06
N THR A 205 -1.28 7.24 -2.11
CA THR A 205 -2.66 7.71 -2.28
C THR A 205 -2.77 8.76 -3.37
N LEU A 206 -1.91 9.78 -3.37
CA LEU A 206 -1.89 10.80 -4.42
C LEU A 206 -1.54 10.18 -5.77
N LEU A 207 -0.50 9.34 -5.82
CA LEU A 207 -0.09 8.66 -7.05
C LEU A 207 -1.23 7.82 -7.64
N SER A 208 -1.93 7.04 -6.82
CA SER A 208 -3.08 6.24 -7.29
C SER A 208 -4.23 7.10 -7.83
N ALA A 209 -4.45 8.28 -7.26
CA ALA A 209 -5.47 9.23 -7.73
C ALA A 209 -5.08 9.87 -9.07
N LEU A 210 -3.81 10.21 -9.25
CA LEU A 210 -3.27 10.77 -10.49
C LEU A 210 -3.30 9.76 -11.64
N LEU A 211 -2.98 8.50 -11.35
CA LEU A 211 -3.05 7.42 -12.33
C LEU A 211 -4.48 7.13 -12.80
N GLY A 212 -5.51 7.47 -12.01
CA GLY A 212 -6.91 7.43 -12.45
C GLY A 212 -7.29 8.54 -13.45
N LEU A 213 -6.39 9.49 -13.72
CA LEU A 213 -6.59 10.56 -14.72
C LEU A 213 -5.96 10.21 -16.07
N VAL A 214 -5.22 9.10 -16.15
CA VAL A 214 -4.63 8.59 -17.39
C VAL A 214 -5.74 8.23 -18.38
N GLY A 215 -5.52 8.48 -19.67
CA GLY A 215 -6.52 8.25 -20.69
C GLY A 215 -6.85 6.75 -20.83
N PRO A 216 -8.11 6.35 -21.04
CA PRO A 216 -8.53 4.94 -21.02
C PRO A 216 -7.88 4.07 -22.10
N GLY A 217 -7.28 4.67 -23.13
CA GLY A 217 -6.53 3.98 -24.18
C GLY A 217 -5.07 3.65 -23.81
N GLU A 218 -4.55 4.19 -22.71
CA GLU A 218 -3.17 3.97 -22.26
C GLU A 218 -3.09 2.73 -21.36
N ARG A 219 -1.98 2.01 -21.40
CA ARG A 219 -1.69 0.84 -20.55
C ARG A 219 -0.77 1.22 -19.41
N ILE A 220 -1.25 1.03 -18.17
CA ILE A 220 -0.47 1.27 -16.96
C ILE A 220 0.13 -0.05 -16.47
N VAL A 221 1.45 -0.09 -16.28
CA VAL A 221 2.14 -1.22 -15.64
C VAL A 221 2.73 -0.76 -14.31
N LEU A 222 2.20 -1.32 -13.22
CA LEU A 222 2.61 -1.04 -11.84
C LEU A 222 3.61 -2.10 -11.38
N ALA A 223 4.78 -1.68 -10.90
CA ALA A 223 5.74 -2.54 -10.23
C ALA A 223 5.82 -2.13 -8.75
N GLU A 224 5.45 -3.03 -7.85
CA GLU A 224 5.35 -2.74 -6.42
C GLU A 224 5.98 -3.85 -5.58
N ASP A 225 6.60 -3.50 -4.46
CA ASP A 225 7.02 -4.51 -3.47
C ASP A 225 5.84 -5.25 -2.88
N SER A 226 4.81 -4.48 -2.57
CA SER A 226 3.53 -4.99 -2.14
C SER A 226 2.46 -4.17 -2.82
N ALA A 227 1.47 -4.84 -3.40
CA ALA A 227 0.64 -4.16 -4.38
C ALA A 227 -0.44 -3.31 -3.70
N GLU A 228 -0.23 -1.99 -3.69
CA GLU A 228 -0.92 -0.97 -2.89
C GLU A 228 -1.73 -0.03 -3.79
N LEU A 229 -1.21 0.29 -4.98
CA LEU A 229 -1.85 1.15 -5.97
C LEU A 229 -3.07 0.45 -6.60
N ARG A 230 -4.19 1.19 -6.68
CA ARG A 230 -5.47 0.75 -7.24
C ARG A 230 -6.13 1.89 -8.04
N PRO A 231 -5.46 2.44 -9.07
CA PRO A 231 -6.05 3.50 -9.87
C PRO A 231 -7.35 3.03 -10.51
N ASP A 232 -8.33 3.92 -10.56
CA ASP A 232 -9.58 3.70 -11.29
C ASP A 232 -9.31 3.87 -12.79
N HIS A 233 -8.82 2.81 -13.42
CA HIS A 233 -8.40 2.81 -14.81
C HIS A 233 -8.66 1.43 -15.45
N PRO A 234 -9.20 1.36 -16.67
CA PRO A 234 -9.63 0.08 -17.27
C PRO A 234 -8.48 -0.87 -17.61
N HIS A 235 -7.27 -0.33 -17.88
CA HIS A 235 -6.14 -1.11 -18.38
C HIS A 235 -4.90 -1.00 -17.47
N VAL A 236 -4.94 -1.72 -16.36
CA VAL A 236 -3.87 -1.72 -15.34
C VAL A 236 -3.32 -3.13 -15.15
N VAL A 237 -2.01 -3.27 -15.31
CA VAL A 237 -1.25 -4.48 -14.97
C VAL A 237 -0.51 -4.25 -13.67
N ARG A 238 -0.62 -5.20 -12.74
CA ARG A 238 -0.03 -5.11 -11.42
C ARG A 238 0.98 -6.22 -11.22
N LEU A 239 2.24 -5.83 -11.05
CA LEU A 239 3.37 -6.69 -10.74
C LEU A 239 3.73 -6.50 -9.27
N GLU A 240 3.92 -7.61 -8.56
CA GLU A 240 4.24 -7.62 -7.14
C GLU A 240 5.51 -8.44 -6.91
N THR A 241 6.38 -7.98 -6.01
CA THR A 241 7.61 -8.73 -5.72
C THR A 241 7.28 -10.04 -5.04
N ARG A 242 8.20 -11.00 -5.15
CA ARG A 242 8.03 -12.30 -4.52
C ARG A 242 9.27 -12.62 -3.69
N PRO A 243 9.16 -12.84 -2.37
CA PRO A 243 10.31 -13.30 -1.60
C PRO A 243 10.75 -14.68 -2.08
N ALA A 244 12.01 -15.02 -1.81
CA ALA A 244 12.51 -16.37 -2.03
C ALA A 244 11.68 -17.42 -1.27
N ASN A 245 11.60 -18.63 -1.82
CA ASN A 245 11.04 -19.78 -1.14
C ASN A 245 11.94 -20.20 0.04
N GLN A 246 11.57 -21.28 0.74
CA GLN A 246 12.29 -21.73 1.93
C GLN A 246 13.76 -22.12 1.64
N GLU A 247 14.07 -22.53 0.41
CA GLU A 247 15.38 -22.93 -0.07
C GLU A 247 16.20 -21.74 -0.64
N GLY A 248 15.67 -20.52 -0.56
CA GLY A 248 16.31 -19.32 -1.11
C GLY A 248 16.12 -19.13 -2.61
N ALA A 249 15.34 -19.99 -3.27
CA ALA A 249 15.09 -19.92 -4.71
C ALA A 249 13.85 -19.07 -5.05
N GLY A 250 13.83 -18.50 -6.26
CA GLY A 250 12.64 -17.86 -6.81
C GLY A 250 12.33 -16.47 -6.26
N LEU A 251 13.32 -15.77 -5.68
CA LEU A 251 13.23 -14.33 -5.40
C LEU A 251 12.90 -13.59 -6.70
N VAL A 252 11.93 -12.68 -6.65
CA VAL A 252 11.63 -11.72 -7.71
C VAL A 252 11.70 -10.33 -7.08
N THR A 253 12.72 -9.58 -7.45
CA THR A 253 12.99 -8.24 -6.90
C THR A 253 12.22 -7.17 -7.64
N LEU A 254 12.12 -5.97 -7.07
CA LEU A 254 11.51 -4.83 -7.74
C LEU A 254 12.26 -4.46 -9.03
N GLU A 255 13.59 -4.64 -9.04
CA GLU A 255 14.42 -4.49 -10.23
C GLU A 255 13.97 -5.44 -11.36
N ASP A 256 13.73 -6.72 -11.03
CA ASP A 256 13.23 -7.70 -12.00
C ASP A 256 11.88 -7.27 -12.56
N LEU A 257 10.97 -6.79 -11.70
CA LEU A 257 9.65 -6.33 -12.14
C LEU A 257 9.74 -5.16 -13.11
N VAL A 258 10.58 -4.16 -12.82
CA VAL A 258 10.76 -3.00 -13.70
C VAL A 258 11.32 -3.45 -15.06
N ARG A 259 12.31 -4.35 -15.06
CA ARG A 259 12.87 -4.92 -16.30
C ARG A 259 11.83 -5.70 -17.11
N GLN A 260 10.95 -6.45 -16.46
CA GLN A 260 9.90 -7.18 -17.16
C GLN A 260 8.78 -6.26 -17.64
N ALA A 261 8.40 -5.25 -16.85
CA ALA A 261 7.39 -4.28 -17.20
C ALA A 261 7.68 -3.59 -18.55
N LEU A 262 8.94 -3.28 -18.83
CA LEU A 262 9.38 -2.69 -20.11
C LEU A 262 9.09 -3.57 -21.34
N ARG A 263 8.96 -4.89 -21.15
CA ARG A 263 8.60 -5.83 -22.24
C ARG A 263 7.09 -5.97 -22.42
N MET A 264 6.29 -5.32 -21.58
CA MET A 264 4.83 -5.44 -21.56
C MET A 264 4.12 -4.31 -22.31
N ARG A 265 4.87 -3.55 -23.13
CA ARG A 265 4.41 -2.36 -23.87
C ARG A 265 3.64 -1.39 -22.96
N PRO A 266 4.25 -0.88 -21.87
CA PRO A 266 3.59 0.11 -21.04
C PRO A 266 3.52 1.45 -21.77
N ASP A 267 2.36 2.12 -21.73
CA ASP A 267 2.29 3.56 -22.01
C ASP A 267 2.71 4.34 -20.75
N ARG A 268 2.40 3.81 -19.56
CA ARG A 268 2.86 4.33 -18.26
C ARG A 268 3.55 3.24 -17.45
N LEU A 269 4.84 3.43 -17.18
CA LEU A 269 5.57 2.62 -16.20
C LEU A 269 5.53 3.30 -14.83
N VAL A 270 5.09 2.57 -13.81
CA VAL A 270 4.98 3.09 -12.45
C VAL A 270 5.75 2.22 -11.48
N VAL A 271 6.62 2.83 -10.68
CA VAL A 271 7.27 2.17 -9.55
C VAL A 271 6.61 2.62 -8.25
N GLY A 272 6.05 1.68 -7.49
CA GLY A 272 5.29 1.96 -6.26
C GLY A 272 6.09 2.79 -5.27
N GLU A 273 7.31 2.38 -4.95
CA GLU A 273 8.27 3.16 -4.17
C GLU A 273 9.70 2.77 -4.57
N VAL A 274 10.50 3.77 -4.94
CA VAL A 274 11.92 3.59 -5.29
C VAL A 274 12.73 3.56 -4.00
N ARG A 275 13.38 2.43 -3.74
CA ARG A 275 14.14 2.13 -2.52
C ARG A 275 15.50 1.47 -2.76
N GLY A 276 15.82 1.10 -4.00
CA GLY A 276 17.01 0.31 -4.32
C GLY A 276 17.41 0.36 -5.79
N PRO A 277 17.99 -0.74 -6.32
CA PRO A 277 18.63 -0.77 -7.64
C PRO A 277 17.68 -0.59 -8.82
N GLU A 278 16.37 -0.77 -8.61
CA GLU A 278 15.36 -0.47 -9.62
C GLU A 278 15.39 0.97 -10.12
N VAL A 279 15.99 1.91 -9.36
CA VAL A 279 16.18 3.31 -9.78
C VAL A 279 16.89 3.43 -11.13
N VAL A 280 17.87 2.56 -11.39
CA VAL A 280 18.64 2.56 -12.64
C VAL A 280 17.74 2.28 -13.83
N HIS A 281 16.90 1.24 -13.71
CA HIS A 281 15.99 0.83 -14.77
C HIS A 281 14.82 1.80 -14.92
N LEU A 282 14.34 2.38 -13.82
CA LEU A 282 13.33 3.44 -13.88
C LEU A 282 13.86 4.66 -14.65
N LEU A 283 15.04 5.17 -14.32
CA LEU A 283 15.62 6.32 -15.02
C LEU A 283 15.89 5.99 -16.50
N ALA A 284 16.38 4.79 -16.81
CA ALA A 284 16.55 4.34 -18.19
C ALA A 284 15.21 4.24 -18.94
N ALA A 285 14.15 3.74 -18.30
CA ALA A 285 12.82 3.62 -18.88
C ALA A 285 12.24 4.98 -19.29
N LEU A 286 12.34 5.95 -18.36
CA LEU A 286 11.87 7.32 -18.58
C LEU A 286 12.63 8.01 -19.73
N ASN A 287 13.88 7.64 -19.98
CA ASN A 287 14.68 8.14 -21.10
C ASN A 287 14.40 7.46 -22.45
N THR A 288 13.70 6.32 -22.47
CA THR A 288 13.57 5.44 -23.66
C THR A 288 12.15 5.39 -24.23
N GLY A 289 11.37 6.46 -24.07
CA GLY A 289 10.05 6.61 -24.69
C GLY A 289 8.87 6.13 -23.84
N HIS A 290 9.08 5.89 -22.54
CA HIS A 290 7.99 5.67 -21.58
C HIS A 290 7.56 6.99 -20.94
N GLU A 291 7.01 7.87 -21.77
CA GLU A 291 6.56 9.19 -21.35
C GLU A 291 5.55 9.10 -20.19
N GLY A 292 5.65 10.04 -19.26
CA GLY A 292 4.74 10.09 -18.12
C GLY A 292 4.89 8.96 -17.12
N GLY A 293 5.98 8.19 -17.17
CA GLY A 293 6.34 7.27 -16.11
C GLY A 293 6.59 8.00 -14.78
N CYS A 294 6.27 7.34 -13.68
CA CYS A 294 6.27 7.98 -12.37
C CYS A 294 6.49 6.98 -11.23
N GLY A 295 6.70 7.50 -10.02
CA GLY A 295 6.79 6.65 -8.84
C GLY A 295 6.79 7.44 -7.55
N THR A 296 6.94 6.74 -6.43
CA THR A 296 7.15 7.40 -5.13
C THR A 296 8.58 7.26 -4.64
N LEU A 297 9.04 8.21 -3.83
CA LEU A 297 10.35 8.20 -3.20
C LEU A 297 10.26 8.75 -1.78
N HIS A 298 10.86 8.07 -0.80
CA HIS A 298 10.98 8.66 0.53
C HIS A 298 12.05 9.77 0.54
N ALA A 299 11.64 10.98 0.93
CA ALA A 299 12.53 12.11 1.14
C ALA A 299 11.95 13.05 2.20
N ASN A 300 12.80 13.69 3.00
CA ASN A 300 12.39 14.63 4.04
C ASN A 300 12.06 16.00 3.47
N ALA A 301 12.71 16.40 2.38
CA ALA A 301 12.39 17.58 1.61
C ALA A 301 12.47 17.30 0.09
N ALA A 302 11.78 18.11 -0.71
CA ALA A 302 11.87 18.06 -2.17
C ALA A 302 13.30 18.34 -2.69
N ALA A 303 14.07 19.15 -1.96
CA ALA A 303 15.48 19.44 -2.23
C ALA A 303 16.39 18.22 -2.10
N ASP A 304 16.01 17.23 -1.28
CA ASP A 304 16.85 16.05 -0.98
C ASP A 304 16.70 14.94 -2.03
N VAL A 305 15.72 15.04 -2.94
CA VAL A 305 15.41 14.00 -3.92
C VAL A 305 16.62 13.63 -4.80
N PRO A 306 17.38 14.59 -5.38
CA PRO A 306 18.57 14.25 -6.18
C PRO A 306 19.62 13.50 -5.38
N ALA A 307 19.90 13.93 -4.14
CA ALA A 307 20.86 13.25 -3.27
C ALA A 307 20.41 11.84 -2.88
N ARG A 308 19.10 11.64 -2.67
CA ARG A 308 18.53 10.32 -2.39
C ARG A 308 18.67 9.40 -3.60
N LEU A 309 18.34 9.88 -4.80
CA LEU A 309 18.50 9.11 -6.03
C LEU A 309 19.98 8.78 -6.27
N GLU A 310 20.89 9.73 -6.02
CA GLU A 310 22.33 9.54 -6.09
C GLU A 310 22.82 8.41 -5.18
N ALA A 311 22.37 8.38 -3.92
CA ALA A 311 22.72 7.30 -3.00
C ALA A 311 22.23 5.93 -3.49
N LEU A 312 20.99 5.86 -4.00
CA LEU A 312 20.41 4.62 -4.52
C LEU A 312 21.12 4.14 -5.79
N GLY A 313 21.37 5.05 -6.74
CA GLY A 313 22.05 4.71 -7.99
C GLY A 313 23.51 4.34 -7.78
N THR A 314 24.21 5.02 -6.87
CA THR A 314 25.59 4.66 -6.49
C THR A 314 25.66 3.26 -5.88
N ALA A 315 24.72 2.93 -4.99
CA ALA A 315 24.62 1.57 -4.44
C ALA A 315 24.30 0.51 -5.51
N ALA A 316 23.67 0.92 -6.62
CA ALA A 316 23.36 0.08 -7.77
C ALA A 316 24.44 0.09 -8.86
N GLY A 317 25.58 0.75 -8.63
CA GLY A 317 26.73 0.76 -9.54
C GLY A 317 26.72 1.86 -10.62
N LEU A 318 25.78 2.81 -10.59
CA LEU A 318 25.89 4.03 -11.40
C LEU A 318 26.85 5.01 -10.73
N ASP A 319 27.81 5.55 -11.50
CA ASP A 319 28.56 6.70 -11.01
C ASP A 319 27.66 7.95 -10.93
N ARG A 320 28.12 8.92 -10.13
CA ARG A 320 27.38 10.16 -9.87
C ARG A 320 27.07 10.93 -11.16
N ALA A 321 28.03 11.05 -12.08
CA ALA A 321 27.84 11.84 -13.30
C ALA A 321 26.83 11.16 -14.23
N ALA A 322 26.90 9.84 -14.38
CA ALA A 322 25.94 9.03 -15.13
C ALA A 322 24.54 9.16 -14.54
N LEU A 323 24.40 9.08 -13.22
CA LEU A 323 23.11 9.25 -12.55
C LEU A 323 22.50 10.63 -12.80
N HIS A 324 23.26 11.69 -12.59
CA HIS A 324 22.75 13.06 -12.82
C HIS A 324 22.46 13.31 -14.29
N SER A 325 23.21 12.69 -15.20
CA SER A 325 22.90 12.73 -16.63
C SER A 325 21.56 12.09 -16.96
N GLN A 326 21.32 10.88 -16.45
CA GLN A 326 20.04 10.19 -16.64
C GLN A 326 18.89 10.93 -15.97
N LEU A 327 19.09 11.42 -14.74
CA LEU A 327 18.08 12.13 -13.96
C LEU A 327 17.59 13.40 -14.68
N ALA A 328 18.51 14.18 -15.23
CA ALA A 328 18.19 15.42 -15.94
C ALA A 328 17.30 15.20 -17.18
N ALA A 329 17.47 14.06 -17.84
CA ALA A 329 16.70 13.70 -19.04
C ALA A 329 15.40 12.95 -18.68
N ALA A 330 15.41 12.17 -17.59
CA ALA A 330 14.34 11.27 -17.22
C ALA A 330 13.20 11.94 -16.45
N LEU A 331 13.51 12.88 -15.53
CA LEU A 331 12.55 13.38 -14.54
C LEU A 331 12.26 14.86 -14.75
N SER A 332 10.99 15.20 -14.93
CA SER A 332 10.56 16.59 -15.13
C SER A 332 10.16 17.28 -13.82
N VAL A 333 9.40 16.59 -12.96
CA VAL A 333 8.75 17.19 -11.79
C VAL A 333 8.90 16.35 -10.52
N VAL A 334 9.05 17.01 -9.37
CA VAL A 334 8.90 16.41 -8.05
C VAL A 334 7.70 17.04 -7.33
N ILE A 335 6.74 16.23 -6.93
CA ILE A 335 5.60 16.63 -6.09
C ILE A 335 5.89 16.19 -4.67
N HIS A 336 5.99 17.11 -3.71
CA HIS A 336 6.38 16.79 -2.34
C HIS A 336 5.22 16.90 -1.36
N LEU A 337 4.97 15.85 -0.58
CA LEU A 337 3.92 15.79 0.43
C LEU A 337 4.48 15.83 1.85
N VAL A 338 3.75 16.54 2.71
CA VAL A 338 4.00 16.62 4.15
C VAL A 338 2.75 16.23 4.93
N ARG A 339 2.97 15.82 6.18
CA ARG A 339 1.92 15.82 7.20
C ARG A 339 2.09 17.11 8.01
N ASP A 340 1.13 18.03 7.92
CA ASP A 340 1.22 19.30 8.63
C ASP A 340 1.03 19.14 10.15
N ARG A 341 1.23 20.22 10.92
CA ARG A 341 1.07 20.20 12.39
C ARG A 341 -0.35 19.85 12.84
N ALA A 342 -1.36 20.04 11.98
CA ALA A 342 -2.74 19.65 12.23
C ALA A 342 -3.02 18.19 11.81
N GLY A 343 -1.98 17.43 11.44
CA GLY A 343 -2.09 16.03 11.04
C GLY A 343 -2.57 15.82 9.61
N ARG A 344 -2.82 16.90 8.83
CA ARG A 344 -3.35 16.82 7.46
C ARG A 344 -2.24 16.47 6.48
N ARG A 345 -2.57 15.57 5.55
CA ARG A 345 -1.70 15.14 4.44
C ARG A 345 -1.92 16.08 3.25
N ARG A 346 -0.90 16.85 2.88
CA ARG A 346 -1.00 17.84 1.79
C ARG A 346 0.27 17.95 0.97
N ILE A 347 0.11 18.42 -0.27
CA ILE A 347 1.24 18.87 -1.07
C ILE A 347 1.86 20.09 -0.37
N ALA A 348 3.16 20.09 -0.19
CA ALA A 348 3.90 21.24 0.29
C ALA A 348 4.41 22.08 -0.88
N GLU A 349 5.07 21.42 -1.82
CA GLU A 349 5.84 22.06 -2.88
C GLU A 349 5.83 21.20 -4.15
N VAL A 350 5.93 21.87 -5.30
CA VAL A 350 6.18 21.25 -6.60
C VAL A 350 7.48 21.83 -7.13
N HIS A 351 8.42 20.97 -7.47
CA HIS A 351 9.73 21.37 -7.97
C HIS A 351 9.93 20.88 -9.40
N VAL A 352 10.68 21.66 -10.17
CA VAL A 352 11.27 21.24 -11.45
C VAL A 352 12.75 20.87 -11.24
N LEU A 353 13.36 20.24 -12.24
CA LEU A 353 14.77 19.86 -12.21
C LEU A 353 15.60 20.80 -13.09
N GLU A 354 16.75 21.21 -12.59
CA GLU A 354 17.75 22.03 -13.31
C GLU A 354 19.15 21.47 -13.08
N ARG A 355 20.04 21.69 -14.05
CA ARG A 355 21.48 21.47 -13.85
C ARG A 355 22.11 22.73 -13.27
N ASP A 356 22.95 22.57 -12.26
CA ASP A 356 23.79 23.65 -11.75
C ASP A 356 25.06 23.82 -12.60
N THR A 357 25.92 24.76 -12.20
CA THR A 357 27.18 25.07 -12.89
C THR A 357 28.19 23.92 -12.86
N SER A 358 28.03 22.94 -11.97
CA SER A 358 28.84 21.72 -11.93
C SER A 358 28.28 20.60 -12.81
N GLY A 359 27.13 20.82 -13.45
CA GLY A 359 26.43 19.84 -14.28
C GLY A 359 25.57 18.86 -13.49
N LEU A 360 25.53 19.00 -12.15
CA LEU A 360 24.71 18.19 -11.25
C LEU A 360 23.27 18.71 -11.22
N VAL A 361 22.33 17.78 -11.09
CA VAL A 361 20.91 18.08 -11.03
C VAL A 361 20.50 18.47 -9.62
N ARG A 362 19.78 19.58 -9.52
CA ARG A 362 19.12 20.05 -8.31
C ARG A 362 17.63 20.22 -8.60
N THR A 363 16.81 20.15 -7.54
CA THR A 363 15.41 20.56 -7.65
C THR A 363 15.27 22.05 -7.37
N VAL A 364 14.31 22.68 -8.04
CA VAL A 364 14.04 24.11 -7.98
C VAL A 364 12.57 24.30 -7.69
N PRO A 365 12.18 24.98 -6.60
CA PRO A 365 10.78 25.18 -6.27
C PRO A 365 10.11 25.97 -7.38
N ALA A 366 9.07 25.39 -7.97
CA ALA A 366 8.22 26.01 -8.98
C ALA A 366 6.92 26.52 -8.35
N LEU A 367 6.38 25.79 -7.38
CA LEU A 367 5.20 26.17 -6.65
C LEU A 367 5.34 25.77 -5.18
N ARG A 368 4.88 26.64 -4.29
CA ARG A 368 4.78 26.38 -2.86
C ARG A 368 3.34 26.55 -2.40
N TRP A 369 2.91 25.74 -1.42
CA TRP A 369 1.57 25.87 -0.84
C TRP A 369 1.39 27.25 -0.19
N GLY A 370 0.41 28.01 -0.66
CA GLY A 370 -0.08 29.25 -0.04
C GLY A 370 -1.45 29.07 0.62
N GLU A 371 -1.93 30.13 1.28
CA GLU A 371 -3.20 30.07 2.02
C GLU A 371 -4.43 29.82 1.12
N ARG A 372 -4.42 30.36 -0.09
CA ARG A 372 -5.57 30.35 -1.01
C ARG A 372 -5.30 29.62 -2.33
N ALA A 373 -4.03 29.44 -2.70
CA ALA A 373 -3.60 28.80 -3.93
C ALA A 373 -2.11 28.43 -3.81
N PHE A 374 -1.57 27.73 -4.80
CA PHE A 374 -0.13 27.66 -4.96
C PHE A 374 0.46 29.05 -5.25
N VAL A 375 1.61 29.33 -4.66
CA VAL A 375 2.41 30.54 -4.90
C VAL A 375 3.52 30.15 -5.88
N PRO A 376 3.62 30.81 -7.05
CA PRO A 376 4.74 30.65 -7.97
C PRO A 376 6.08 30.98 -7.31
N GLU A 377 7.07 30.15 -7.59
CA GLU A 377 8.45 30.31 -7.16
C GLU A 377 9.37 30.34 -8.40
N ARG A 378 10.68 30.45 -8.21
CA ARG A 378 11.66 30.63 -9.30
C ARG A 378 11.57 29.62 -10.45
N GLY A 379 11.15 28.37 -10.17
CA GLY A 379 11.00 27.31 -11.17
C GLY A 379 9.67 27.34 -11.93
N TRP A 380 8.80 28.33 -11.68
CA TRP A 380 7.46 28.37 -12.24
C TRP A 380 7.44 28.48 -13.77
N GLU A 381 8.25 29.36 -14.35
CA GLU A 381 8.29 29.52 -15.81
C GLU A 381 8.74 28.23 -16.49
N ARG A 382 9.73 27.53 -15.92
CA ARG A 382 10.15 26.22 -16.42
C ARG A 382 9.03 25.17 -16.34
N LEU A 383 8.25 25.18 -15.27
CA LEU A 383 7.09 24.27 -15.16
C LEU A 383 6.04 24.59 -16.23
N ARG A 384 5.78 25.87 -16.51
CA ARG A 384 4.84 26.28 -17.57
C ARG A 384 5.30 25.83 -18.96
N GLU A 385 6.58 26.00 -19.26
CA GLU A 385 7.17 25.52 -20.52
C GLU A 385 6.93 24.02 -20.69
N LEU A 386 7.30 23.22 -19.69
CA LEU A 386 7.10 21.77 -19.69
C LEU A 386 5.63 21.38 -19.93
N LEU A 387 4.70 22.05 -19.24
CA LEU A 387 3.26 21.81 -19.40
C LEU A 387 2.78 22.16 -20.81
N SER A 388 3.33 23.20 -21.43
CA SER A 388 2.96 23.62 -22.79
C SER A 388 3.56 22.73 -23.88
N GLU A 389 4.81 22.30 -23.72
CA GLU A 389 5.50 21.39 -24.65
C GLU A 389 4.78 20.04 -24.72
N GLY A 390 4.41 19.48 -23.56
CA GLY A 390 3.69 18.20 -23.51
C GLY A 390 2.25 18.25 -24.02
N ALA A 391 1.59 19.42 -23.99
CA ALA A 391 0.25 19.58 -24.55
C ALA A 391 0.25 19.71 -26.09
N GLY A 392 1.35 20.17 -26.68
CA GLY A 392 1.47 20.39 -28.12
C GLY A 392 1.74 19.12 -28.94
N SER A 393 2.26 18.05 -28.34
CA SER A 393 2.62 16.80 -29.04
C SER A 393 1.41 15.95 -29.44
N GLU A 394 0.24 16.10 -28.80
CA GLU A 394 -0.99 15.37 -29.15
C GLU A 394 -1.69 15.93 -30.41
N GLY A 395 -1.32 17.14 -30.88
CA GLY A 395 -2.00 17.82 -32.01
C GLY A 395 -1.54 17.43 -33.42
N VAL A 396 -0.50 16.59 -33.58
CA VAL A 396 0.15 16.33 -34.89
C VAL A 396 -0.02 14.88 -35.36
N GLY A 397 -0.64 14.00 -34.56
CA GLY A 397 -0.72 12.55 -34.82
C GLY A 397 -2.03 12.01 -35.44
N GLY A 398 -2.90 12.87 -35.96
CA GLY A 398 -4.18 12.47 -36.55
C GLY A 398 -4.46 13.16 -37.88
N GLY A 399 -3.90 12.61 -38.96
CA GLY A 399 -4.16 13.00 -40.35
C GLY A 399 -4.32 11.76 -41.21
#